data_AF-A0A7C7QVD3-F1
#
_entry.id   AF-A0A7C7QVD3-F1
#
_cell.length_a   1.000
_cell.length_b   1.000
_cell.length_c   1.000
_cell.angle_alpha   90.00
_cell.angle_beta   90.00
_cell.angle_gamma   90.00
#
_symmetry.space_group_name_H-M   'P 1'
#
loop_
_entity.id
_entity.type
_entity.pdbx_description
1 polymer ?
#
loop_
_entity_poly.entity_id
_entity_poly.type
_entity_poly.pdbx_seq_one_letter_code
_entity_poly.pdbx_strand_id
1 'polypeptide(L)'
;MPRNLYIAIEGAIAVGKTTLARLIKDEFDAELLLEVFEENPFLSDFYADRERYAFQTQIFFLLSRYRQQHKVIQQTLKRSSLISDYTFAKDRLFARLNLGDDELSMYERVHAILAEKIPTPDLVVYLQADTDTLMERIAVRDRSYERGMSRDYIDSLRLAYERFFAGYTEAPVLAIDTNNLNIVRHPEDLAQVVGAIRSALTQGIYQRPLPQMEPVVGAEIKEGVSLAESRRRLGDFQRWHLALDREKGFPADLYFNFICLTEEIGNLGAQLKDVWAAQEKLYDKIGNRQEAQDRALQERLPDLREELADCLAYLLKLANYTGVDLERAYLTRMGVHQERIGG
;
A
#
# COMPACT_ATOMS: atom_id res chain seq x y z
N MET A 1 -14.47 33.35 -1.48
CA MET A 1 -14.43 32.51 -2.70
C MET A 1 -14.45 31.06 -2.27
N PRO A 2 -15.01 30.12 -3.05
CA PRO A 2 -14.85 28.70 -2.78
C PRO A 2 -13.36 28.33 -2.78
N ARG A 3 -13.00 27.28 -2.04
CA ARG A 3 -11.64 26.75 -1.99
C ARG A 3 -11.39 25.93 -3.26
N ASN A 4 -10.33 26.27 -4.00
CA ASN A 4 -9.85 25.46 -5.11
C ASN A 4 -9.36 24.10 -4.57
N LEU A 5 -9.79 23.02 -5.21
CA LEU A 5 -9.52 21.65 -4.77
C LEU A 5 -8.28 21.09 -5.45
N TYR A 6 -7.51 20.26 -4.75
CA TYR A 6 -6.46 19.45 -5.35
C TYR A 6 -6.82 17.95 -5.27
N ILE A 7 -7.07 17.33 -6.42
CA ILE A 7 -7.31 15.89 -6.53
C ILE A 7 -6.10 15.24 -7.20
N ALA A 8 -5.61 14.13 -6.67
CA ALA A 8 -4.58 13.32 -7.31
C ALA A 8 -5.13 11.93 -7.62
N ILE A 9 -4.88 11.40 -8.82
CA ILE A 9 -5.31 10.08 -9.26
C ILE A 9 -4.10 9.15 -9.29
N GLU A 10 -4.21 7.98 -8.68
CA GLU A 10 -3.11 7.06 -8.44
C GLU A 10 -3.42 5.61 -8.78
N GLY A 11 -2.39 4.77 -8.81
CA GLY A 11 -2.48 3.34 -9.08
C GLY A 11 -1.53 2.84 -10.16
N ALA A 12 -1.61 1.55 -10.47
CA ALA A 12 -0.64 0.82 -11.29
C ALA A 12 -0.50 1.33 -12.75
N ILE A 13 0.50 0.79 -13.47
CA ILE A 13 0.66 1.05 -14.91
C ILE A 13 -0.62 0.61 -15.65
N ALA A 14 -1.02 1.39 -16.65
CA ALA A 14 -2.24 1.17 -17.47
C ALA A 14 -3.62 1.12 -16.75
N VAL A 15 -3.70 1.36 -15.43
CA VAL A 15 -4.99 1.35 -14.68
C VAL A 15 -6.00 2.44 -15.10
N GLY A 16 -5.62 3.41 -15.93
CA GLY A 16 -6.53 4.42 -16.49
C GLY A 16 -6.41 5.85 -15.92
N LYS A 17 -5.42 6.14 -15.06
CA LYS A 17 -5.23 7.44 -14.38
C LYS A 17 -5.39 8.66 -15.30
N THR A 18 -4.56 8.75 -16.34
CA THR A 18 -4.54 9.85 -17.31
C THR A 18 -5.88 9.99 -18.06
N THR A 19 -6.57 8.87 -18.31
CA THR A 19 -7.88 8.84 -18.96
C THR A 19 -8.93 9.45 -18.04
N LEU A 20 -9.00 8.97 -16.78
CA LEU A 20 -9.93 9.52 -15.79
C LEU A 20 -9.68 11.01 -15.58
N ALA A 21 -8.42 11.42 -15.34
CA ALA A 21 -8.03 12.82 -15.15
C ALA A 21 -8.59 13.71 -16.26
N ARG A 22 -8.38 13.32 -17.53
CA ARG A 22 -8.85 14.07 -18.69
C ARG A 22 -10.37 14.16 -18.79
N LEU A 23 -11.09 13.11 -18.40
CA LEU A 23 -12.56 13.06 -18.45
C LEU A 23 -13.21 13.90 -17.35
N ILE A 24 -12.62 13.95 -16.15
CA ILE A 24 -13.24 14.64 -15.00
C ILE A 24 -12.78 16.10 -14.84
N LYS A 25 -11.77 16.58 -15.57
CA LYS A 25 -11.26 17.96 -15.41
C LYS A 25 -12.37 19.03 -15.52
N ASP A 26 -13.28 18.86 -16.48
CA ASP A 26 -14.32 19.84 -16.82
C ASP A 26 -15.49 19.76 -15.82
N GLU A 27 -15.74 18.57 -15.25
CA GLU A 27 -16.71 18.36 -14.16
C GLU A 27 -16.33 19.09 -12.86
N PHE A 28 -15.03 19.31 -12.62
CA PHE A 28 -14.50 19.93 -11.40
C PHE A 28 -13.95 21.36 -11.62
N ASP A 29 -14.14 21.93 -12.82
CA ASP A 29 -13.57 23.23 -13.23
C ASP A 29 -12.07 23.35 -12.88
N ALA A 30 -11.31 22.34 -13.32
CA ALA A 30 -9.95 22.09 -12.87
C ALA A 30 -8.94 22.05 -14.02
N GLU A 31 -7.77 22.64 -13.76
CA GLU A 31 -6.59 22.45 -14.61
C GLU A 31 -6.01 21.03 -14.46
N LEU A 32 -5.27 20.58 -15.47
CA LEU A 32 -4.61 19.28 -15.48
C LEU A 32 -3.11 19.39 -15.25
N LEU A 33 -2.61 18.57 -14.32
CA LEU A 33 -1.19 18.28 -14.15
C LEU A 33 -0.92 16.82 -14.52
N LEU A 34 -0.36 16.59 -15.70
CA LEU A 34 -0.04 15.23 -16.15
C LEU A 34 1.44 14.92 -15.95
N GLU A 35 1.74 13.66 -15.64
CA GLU A 35 3.10 13.16 -15.53
C GLU A 35 3.80 13.22 -16.90
N VAL A 36 4.86 14.02 -16.98
CA VAL A 36 5.70 14.13 -18.17
C VAL A 36 6.81 13.10 -18.09
N PHE A 37 6.65 12.01 -18.84
CA PHE A 37 7.61 10.88 -18.91
C PHE A 37 8.79 11.14 -19.87
N GLU A 38 9.01 12.38 -20.31
CA GLU A 38 9.97 12.72 -21.37
C GLU A 38 11.43 12.46 -20.94
N GLU A 39 12.16 11.78 -21.83
CA GLU A 39 13.62 11.60 -21.87
C GLU A 39 14.34 11.50 -20.52
N ASN A 40 13.88 10.61 -19.63
CA ASN A 40 14.75 10.09 -18.58
C ASN A 40 15.86 9.28 -19.26
N PRO A 41 17.13 9.75 -19.29
CA PRO A 41 18.18 9.16 -20.12
C PRO A 41 18.57 7.76 -19.62
N PHE A 42 18.27 7.44 -18.37
CA PHE A 42 18.56 6.16 -17.74
C PHE A 42 17.43 5.13 -17.92
N LEU A 43 16.25 5.53 -18.43
CA LEU A 43 15.08 4.64 -18.46
C LEU A 43 15.26 3.45 -19.40
N SER A 44 15.96 3.63 -20.54
CA SER A 44 16.31 2.52 -21.44
C SER A 44 17.28 1.55 -20.76
N ASP A 45 18.32 2.09 -20.13
CA ASP A 45 19.35 1.30 -19.45
C ASP A 45 18.79 0.56 -18.23
N PHE A 46 17.85 1.17 -17.48
CA PHE A 46 17.12 0.53 -16.38
C PHE A 46 16.33 -0.70 -16.81
N TYR A 47 15.76 -0.72 -18.03
CA TYR A 47 15.11 -1.94 -18.52
C TYR A 47 16.10 -3.00 -19.01
N ALA A 48 17.36 -2.64 -19.28
CA ALA A 48 18.43 -3.58 -19.61
C ALA A 48 19.15 -4.15 -18.37
N ASP A 49 19.39 -3.31 -17.36
CA ASP A 49 20.11 -3.62 -16.12
C ASP A 49 19.49 -2.80 -14.97
N ARG A 50 18.53 -3.42 -14.26
CA ARG A 50 17.77 -2.72 -13.21
C ARG A 50 18.65 -2.36 -12.02
N GLU A 51 19.48 -3.29 -11.57
CA GLU A 51 20.33 -3.14 -10.38
C GLU A 51 21.27 -1.94 -10.53
N ARG A 52 21.88 -1.77 -11.70
CA ARG A 52 22.86 -0.70 -11.94
C ARG A 52 22.27 0.68 -12.21
N TYR A 53 21.04 0.75 -12.73
CA TYR A 53 20.44 1.99 -13.25
C TYR A 53 19.19 2.46 -12.48
N ALA A 54 18.73 1.71 -11.46
CA ALA A 54 17.57 2.07 -10.67
C ALA A 54 17.74 3.43 -9.96
N PHE A 55 18.85 3.66 -9.26
CA PHE A 55 19.03 4.88 -8.46
C PHE A 55 19.00 6.16 -9.29
N GLN A 56 19.75 6.18 -10.40
CA GLN A 56 19.81 7.30 -11.35
C GLN A 56 18.42 7.55 -11.95
N THR A 57 17.69 6.48 -12.29
CA THR A 57 16.33 6.54 -12.81
C THR A 57 15.34 7.13 -11.78
N GLN A 58 15.38 6.65 -10.53
CA GLN A 58 14.49 7.13 -9.45
C GLN A 58 14.79 8.58 -9.03
N ILE A 59 16.06 8.95 -8.90
CA ILE A 59 16.46 10.33 -8.58
C ILE A 59 16.08 11.30 -9.71
N PHE A 60 16.19 10.90 -10.98
CA PHE A 60 15.72 11.72 -12.10
C PHE A 60 14.20 11.97 -12.02
N PHE A 61 13.40 10.91 -11.78
CA PHE A 61 11.95 11.08 -11.61
C PHE A 61 11.60 11.98 -10.43
N LEU A 62 12.21 11.76 -9.26
CA LEU A 62 12.01 12.56 -8.06
C LEU A 62 12.28 14.06 -8.30
N LEU A 63 13.41 14.38 -8.92
CA LEU A 63 13.80 15.77 -9.21
C LEU A 63 12.93 16.41 -10.29
N SER A 64 12.56 15.66 -11.33
CA SER A 64 11.66 16.13 -12.40
C SER A 64 10.27 16.47 -11.83
N ARG A 65 9.68 15.53 -11.07
CA ARG A 65 8.38 15.73 -10.41
C ARG A 65 8.42 16.87 -9.39
N TYR A 66 9.47 16.98 -8.57
CA TYR A 66 9.64 18.13 -7.67
C TYR A 66 9.66 19.46 -8.44
N ARG A 67 10.43 19.55 -9.53
CA ARG A 67 10.53 20.77 -10.36
C ARG A 67 9.17 21.15 -10.96
N GLN A 68 8.39 20.17 -11.39
CA GLN A 68 7.05 20.36 -11.95
C GLN A 68 6.05 20.78 -10.85
N GLN A 69 5.93 19.99 -9.78
CA GLN A 69 4.90 20.15 -8.76
C GLN A 69 5.10 21.38 -7.85
N HIS A 70 6.33 21.64 -7.40
CA HIS A 70 6.61 22.67 -6.39
C HIS A 70 6.15 24.07 -6.81
N LYS A 71 6.24 24.39 -8.11
CA LYS A 71 5.75 25.67 -8.65
C LYS A 71 4.32 25.55 -9.19
N VAL A 72 4.01 24.54 -9.99
CA VAL A 72 2.74 24.48 -10.73
C VAL A 72 1.54 24.30 -9.78
N ILE A 73 1.62 23.41 -8.78
CA ILE A 73 0.49 23.16 -7.88
C ILE A 73 0.14 24.44 -7.09
N GLN A 74 1.13 25.05 -6.44
CA GLN A 74 0.95 26.26 -5.63
C GLN A 74 0.49 27.49 -6.45
N GLN A 75 0.84 27.57 -7.72
CA GLN A 75 0.39 28.67 -8.60
C GLN A 75 -1.01 28.41 -9.15
N THR A 76 -1.33 27.17 -9.49
CA THR A 76 -2.64 26.77 -10.03
C THR A 76 -3.73 26.87 -8.97
N LEU A 77 -3.49 26.35 -7.76
CA LEU A 77 -4.47 26.38 -6.66
C LEU A 77 -4.81 27.81 -6.18
N LYS A 78 -4.08 28.85 -6.61
CA LYS A 78 -4.45 30.25 -6.38
C LYS A 78 -5.50 30.78 -7.37
N ARG A 79 -5.75 30.08 -8.49
CA ARG A 79 -6.62 30.52 -9.59
C ARG A 79 -7.69 29.50 -10.02
N SER A 80 -7.45 28.21 -9.88
CA SER A 80 -8.33 27.12 -10.31
C SER A 80 -8.11 25.87 -9.44
N SER A 81 -9.07 24.95 -9.43
CA SER A 81 -8.85 23.58 -8.94
C SER A 81 -7.80 22.85 -9.81
N LEU A 82 -7.23 21.77 -9.29
CA LEU A 82 -6.21 20.99 -9.97
C LEU A 82 -6.50 19.49 -9.88
N ILE A 83 -6.36 18.80 -11.00
CA ILE A 83 -6.35 17.34 -11.05
C ILE A 83 -5.00 16.85 -11.58
N SER A 84 -4.31 16.03 -10.78
CA SER A 84 -3.05 15.38 -11.15
C SER A 84 -3.25 13.89 -11.42
N ASP A 85 -2.54 13.30 -12.39
CA ASP A 85 -2.55 11.84 -12.63
C ASP A 85 -1.38 11.08 -11.94
N TYR A 86 -0.73 11.76 -11.00
CA TYR A 86 0.29 11.24 -10.09
C TYR A 86 0.44 12.11 -8.83
N THR A 87 0.97 11.53 -7.77
CA THR A 87 1.40 12.19 -6.52
C THR A 87 2.93 12.23 -6.43
N PHE A 88 3.46 13.06 -5.52
CA PHE A 88 4.88 12.99 -5.16
C PHE A 88 5.24 11.67 -4.44
N ALA A 89 4.36 11.24 -3.53
CA ALA A 89 4.58 10.09 -2.66
C ALA A 89 4.72 8.75 -3.41
N LYS A 90 4.24 8.68 -4.66
CA LYS A 90 4.43 7.56 -5.59
C LYS A 90 5.89 7.14 -5.81
N ASP A 91 6.86 8.05 -5.85
CA ASP A 91 8.25 7.66 -6.12
C ASP A 91 8.81 6.72 -5.04
N ARG A 92 8.38 6.86 -3.78
CA ARG A 92 8.78 5.94 -2.70
C ARG A 92 8.43 4.49 -2.97
N LEU A 93 7.32 4.23 -3.67
CA LEU A 93 6.90 2.89 -4.06
C LEU A 93 7.88 2.28 -5.07
N PHE A 94 8.24 3.03 -6.11
CA PHE A 94 9.18 2.57 -7.13
C PHE A 94 10.60 2.47 -6.58
N ALA A 95 11.03 3.39 -5.72
CA ALA A 95 12.32 3.31 -5.02
C ALA A 95 12.44 2.02 -4.20
N ARG A 96 11.46 1.71 -3.35
CA ARG A 96 11.47 0.50 -2.49
C ARG A 96 11.41 -0.82 -3.25
N LEU A 97 11.02 -0.81 -4.53
CA LEU A 97 10.98 -2.01 -5.38
C LEU A 97 12.26 -2.24 -6.18
N ASN A 98 13.13 -1.23 -6.33
CA ASN A 98 14.25 -1.28 -7.28
C ASN A 98 15.61 -0.84 -6.70
N LEU A 99 15.66 -0.27 -5.49
CA LEU A 99 16.90 0.20 -4.85
C LEU A 99 17.35 -0.74 -3.74
N GLY A 100 18.67 -0.94 -3.61
CA GLY A 100 19.27 -1.57 -2.43
C GLY A 100 19.28 -0.65 -1.20
N ASP A 101 19.60 -1.17 -0.03
CA ASP A 101 19.43 -0.49 1.26
C ASP A 101 20.11 0.90 1.36
N ASP A 102 21.37 1.01 0.92
CA ASP A 102 22.11 2.28 0.95
C ASP A 102 21.54 3.33 -0.03
N GLU A 103 21.19 2.90 -1.23
CA GLU A 103 20.58 3.73 -2.26
C GLU A 103 19.18 4.20 -1.84
N LEU A 104 18.39 3.30 -1.24
CA LEU A 104 17.07 3.58 -0.71
C LEU A 104 17.15 4.57 0.46
N SER A 105 18.11 4.39 1.37
CA SER A 105 18.38 5.30 2.50
C SER A 105 18.76 6.70 2.01
N MET A 106 19.60 6.81 0.98
CA MET A 106 19.94 8.09 0.36
C MET A 106 18.71 8.71 -0.33
N TYR A 107 17.99 7.92 -1.11
CA TYR A 107 16.78 8.34 -1.81
C TYR A 107 15.71 8.87 -0.84
N GLU A 108 15.43 8.17 0.27
CA GLU A 108 14.39 8.57 1.22
C GLU A 108 14.72 9.87 1.95
N ARG A 109 16.01 10.15 2.20
CA ARG A 109 16.47 11.45 2.73
C ARG A 109 16.22 12.59 1.75
N VAL A 110 16.55 12.40 0.47
CA VAL A 110 16.30 13.41 -0.58
C VAL A 110 14.80 13.63 -0.75
N HIS A 111 14.01 12.56 -0.80
CA HIS A 111 12.55 12.65 -0.88
C HIS A 111 11.95 13.44 0.30
N ALA A 112 12.39 13.17 1.54
CA ALA A 112 11.86 13.87 2.72
C ALA A 112 12.05 15.40 2.63
N ILE A 113 13.26 15.86 2.28
CA ILE A 113 13.60 17.29 2.13
C ILE A 113 12.77 17.97 1.03
N LEU A 114 12.45 17.25 -0.04
CA LEU A 114 11.67 17.79 -1.17
C LEU A 114 10.16 17.77 -0.89
N ALA A 115 9.66 16.75 -0.18
CA ALA A 115 8.24 16.56 0.12
C ALA A 115 7.64 17.69 0.96
N GLU A 116 8.38 18.26 1.92
CA GLU A 116 7.94 19.40 2.76
C GLU A 116 7.38 20.60 1.97
N LYS A 117 7.78 20.73 0.70
CA LYS A 117 7.45 21.87 -0.17
C LYS A 117 6.41 21.56 -1.24
N ILE A 118 5.81 20.36 -1.20
CA ILE A 118 4.75 19.93 -2.11
C ILE A 118 3.40 19.92 -1.35
N PRO A 119 2.35 20.57 -1.87
CA PRO A 119 1.02 20.48 -1.26
C PRO A 119 0.50 19.04 -1.26
N THR A 120 -0.13 18.62 -0.17
CA THR A 120 -0.94 17.39 -0.16
C THR A 120 -2.26 17.61 -0.89
N PRO A 121 -2.81 16.59 -1.56
CA PRO A 121 -4.12 16.67 -2.19
C PRO A 121 -5.25 16.63 -1.14
N ASP A 122 -6.39 17.25 -1.47
CA ASP A 122 -7.64 17.14 -0.72
C ASP A 122 -8.26 15.73 -0.83
N LEU A 123 -7.97 15.02 -1.93
CA LEU A 123 -8.36 13.63 -2.15
C LEU A 123 -7.37 12.91 -3.08
N VAL A 124 -6.97 11.70 -2.70
CA VAL A 124 -6.34 10.73 -3.61
C VAL A 124 -7.39 9.75 -4.12
N VAL A 125 -7.55 9.65 -5.44
CA VAL A 125 -8.39 8.65 -6.11
C VAL A 125 -7.51 7.50 -6.55
N TYR A 126 -7.47 6.43 -5.77
CA TYR A 126 -6.66 5.26 -6.05
C TYR A 126 -7.43 4.25 -6.91
N LEU A 127 -7.01 4.12 -8.17
CA LEU A 127 -7.59 3.17 -9.12
C LEU A 127 -6.94 1.79 -8.97
N GLN A 128 -7.80 0.78 -8.88
CA GLN A 128 -7.43 -0.64 -8.80
C GLN A 128 -7.89 -1.38 -10.06
N ALA A 129 -7.14 -2.39 -10.46
CA ALA A 129 -7.54 -3.40 -11.43
C ALA A 129 -6.62 -4.62 -11.26
N ASP A 130 -7.10 -5.76 -11.70
CA ASP A 130 -6.43 -7.05 -11.63
C ASP A 130 -5.33 -7.11 -12.68
N THR A 131 -4.30 -7.90 -12.43
CA THR A 131 -3.10 -7.97 -13.27
C THR A 131 -3.43 -8.30 -14.72
N ASP A 132 -4.43 -9.15 -15.00
CA ASP A 132 -4.83 -9.50 -16.36
C ASP A 132 -5.47 -8.29 -17.09
N THR A 133 -6.38 -7.56 -16.44
CA THR A 133 -6.92 -6.29 -16.95
C THR A 133 -5.84 -5.23 -17.19
N LEU A 134 -4.81 -5.17 -16.33
CA LEU A 134 -3.67 -4.28 -16.53
C LEU A 134 -2.84 -4.69 -17.76
N MET A 135 -2.55 -5.98 -17.93
CA MET A 135 -1.79 -6.50 -19.08
C MET A 135 -2.52 -6.28 -20.41
N GLU A 136 -3.84 -6.49 -20.46
CA GLU A 136 -4.66 -6.16 -21.63
C GLU A 136 -4.57 -4.67 -22.00
N ARG A 137 -4.69 -3.78 -21.00
CA ARG A 137 -4.59 -2.33 -21.21
C ARG A 137 -3.17 -1.89 -21.62
N ILE A 138 -2.12 -2.57 -21.16
CA ILE A 138 -0.73 -2.34 -21.62
C ILE A 138 -0.60 -2.72 -23.10
N ALA A 139 -1.08 -3.91 -23.48
CA ALA A 139 -1.01 -4.39 -24.87
C ALA A 139 -1.72 -3.45 -25.85
N VAL A 140 -2.91 -2.94 -25.48
CA VAL A 140 -3.67 -1.97 -26.30
C VAL A 140 -2.96 -0.61 -26.42
N ARG A 141 -2.10 -0.23 -25.46
CA ARG A 141 -1.43 1.07 -25.43
C ARG A 141 -0.17 1.17 -26.30
N ASP A 142 0.37 0.02 -26.71
CA ASP A 142 1.54 -0.16 -27.59
C ASP A 142 2.75 0.76 -27.35
N ARG A 143 3.05 1.09 -26.08
CA ARG A 143 4.26 1.87 -25.76
C ARG A 143 5.48 0.98 -25.88
N SER A 144 6.47 1.42 -26.67
CA SER A 144 7.66 0.64 -27.01
C SER A 144 8.41 0.05 -25.81
N TYR A 145 8.52 0.81 -24.72
CA TYR A 145 9.18 0.41 -23.46
C TYR A 145 8.31 -0.44 -22.53
N GLU A 146 7.00 -0.55 -22.75
CA GLU A 146 6.10 -1.38 -21.93
C GLU A 146 5.99 -2.82 -22.46
N ARG A 147 6.30 -3.03 -23.75
CA ARG A 147 6.21 -4.35 -24.43
C ARG A 147 7.14 -5.44 -23.84
N GLY A 148 8.13 -5.07 -23.03
CA GLY A 148 9.04 -6.00 -22.34
C GLY A 148 8.71 -6.25 -20.86
N MET A 149 7.62 -5.68 -20.31
CA MET A 149 7.27 -5.87 -18.90
C MET A 149 6.65 -7.25 -18.65
N SER A 150 7.21 -8.01 -17.69
CA SER A 150 6.64 -9.30 -17.29
C SER A 150 5.35 -9.12 -16.48
N ARG A 151 4.44 -10.10 -16.58
CA ARG A 151 3.21 -10.16 -15.78
C ARG A 151 3.49 -10.07 -14.29
N ASP A 152 4.52 -10.79 -13.82
CA ASP A 152 4.91 -10.83 -12.41
C ASP A 152 5.44 -9.48 -11.89
N TYR A 153 6.07 -8.68 -12.76
CA TYR A 153 6.48 -7.33 -12.42
C TYR A 153 5.28 -6.39 -12.27
N ILE A 154 4.28 -6.51 -13.16
CA ILE A 154 3.03 -5.74 -13.05
C ILE A 154 2.22 -6.15 -11.82
N ASP A 155 2.18 -7.45 -11.49
CA ASP A 155 1.54 -7.94 -10.26
C ASP A 155 2.26 -7.45 -9.00
N SER A 156 3.60 -7.54 -8.98
CA SER A 156 4.43 -7.01 -7.89
C SER A 156 4.18 -5.51 -7.68
N LEU A 157 4.02 -4.75 -8.76
CA LEU A 157 3.70 -3.32 -8.71
C LEU A 157 2.27 -3.06 -8.21
N ARG A 158 1.27 -3.83 -8.66
CA ARG A 158 -0.11 -3.79 -8.14
C ARG A 158 -0.15 -4.03 -6.63
N LEU A 159 0.49 -5.11 -6.16
CA LEU A 159 0.60 -5.46 -4.74
C LEU A 159 1.36 -4.40 -3.93
N ALA A 160 2.38 -3.75 -4.51
CA ALA A 160 3.07 -2.64 -3.85
C ALA A 160 2.17 -1.40 -3.70
N TYR A 161 1.33 -1.11 -4.70
CA TYR A 161 0.32 -0.05 -4.64
C TYR A 161 -0.74 -0.32 -3.57
N GLU A 162 -1.20 -1.58 -3.46
CA GLU A 162 -2.15 -2.00 -2.42
C GLU A 162 -1.55 -1.85 -1.01
N ARG A 163 -0.32 -2.33 -0.79
CA ARG A 163 0.40 -2.15 0.49
C ARG A 163 0.62 -0.68 0.84
N PHE A 164 0.99 0.14 -0.14
CA PHE A 164 1.21 1.57 0.04
C PHE A 164 -0.08 2.29 0.49
N PHE A 165 -1.18 2.11 -0.25
CA PHE A 165 -2.46 2.76 0.07
C PHE A 165 -3.24 2.13 1.24
N ALA A 166 -2.85 0.93 1.71
CA ALA A 166 -3.37 0.39 2.97
C ALA A 166 -2.89 1.18 4.21
N GLY A 167 -1.68 1.73 4.16
CA GLY A 167 -1.07 2.51 5.25
C GLY A 167 -0.99 4.02 5.01
N TYR A 168 -1.53 4.52 3.90
CA TYR A 168 -1.41 5.94 3.51
C TYR A 168 -2.35 6.84 4.35
N THR A 169 -1.77 7.84 5.01
CA THR A 169 -2.47 8.75 5.94
C THR A 169 -2.29 10.24 5.61
N GLU A 170 -1.46 10.59 4.63
CA GLU A 170 -1.11 12.00 4.31
C GLU A 170 -2.29 12.78 3.67
N ALA A 171 -3.24 12.06 3.05
CA ALA A 171 -4.48 12.61 2.49
C ALA A 171 -5.60 11.55 2.46
N PRO A 172 -6.89 11.95 2.39
CA PRO A 172 -8.01 11.01 2.21
C PRO A 172 -7.84 10.18 0.93
N VAL A 173 -8.24 8.90 0.97
CA VAL A 173 -8.15 7.97 -0.19
C VAL A 173 -9.52 7.42 -0.55
N LEU A 174 -9.96 7.65 -1.79
CA LEU A 174 -11.07 6.96 -2.41
C LEU A 174 -10.51 5.86 -3.31
N ALA A 175 -10.70 4.60 -2.93
CA ALA A 175 -10.35 3.45 -3.77
C ALA A 175 -11.48 3.14 -4.76
N ILE A 176 -11.16 2.92 -6.04
CA ILE A 176 -12.12 2.59 -7.10
C ILE A 176 -11.60 1.38 -7.87
N ASP A 177 -12.37 0.29 -7.87
CA ASP A 177 -12.14 -0.84 -8.78
C ASP A 177 -12.53 -0.41 -10.20
N THR A 178 -11.64 -0.67 -11.17
CA THR A 178 -11.83 -0.33 -12.58
C THR A 178 -11.89 -1.57 -13.48
N ASN A 179 -11.93 -2.79 -12.95
CA ASN A 179 -11.98 -4.04 -13.73
C ASN A 179 -13.18 -4.05 -14.67
N ASN A 180 -14.36 -3.74 -14.12
CA ASN A 180 -15.64 -3.77 -14.83
C ASN A 180 -16.17 -2.38 -15.25
N LEU A 181 -15.37 -1.31 -15.10
CA LEU A 181 -15.76 0.06 -15.48
C LEU A 181 -15.13 0.46 -16.82
N ASN A 182 -15.93 1.00 -17.74
CA ASN A 182 -15.49 1.58 -19.00
C ASN A 182 -15.97 3.03 -19.13
N ILE A 183 -15.42 3.90 -18.28
CA ILE A 183 -15.62 5.36 -18.23
C ILE A 183 -15.41 6.10 -19.57
N VAL A 184 -14.88 5.45 -20.61
CA VAL A 184 -14.70 6.00 -21.96
C VAL A 184 -15.91 5.71 -22.86
N ARG A 185 -16.57 4.56 -22.69
CA ARG A 185 -17.71 4.12 -23.53
C ARG A 185 -19.06 4.27 -22.83
N HIS A 186 -19.07 4.25 -21.50
CA HIS A 186 -20.25 4.25 -20.65
C HIS A 186 -20.28 5.55 -19.81
N PRO A 187 -21.04 6.57 -20.24
CA PRO A 187 -21.23 7.80 -19.46
C PRO A 187 -21.78 7.55 -18.05
N GLU A 188 -22.55 6.48 -17.88
CA GLU A 188 -23.06 5.96 -16.62
C GLU A 188 -21.93 5.60 -15.62
N ASP A 189 -20.89 4.89 -16.09
CA ASP A 189 -19.72 4.55 -15.27
C ASP A 189 -18.94 5.81 -14.86
N LEU A 190 -18.77 6.75 -15.80
CA LEU A 190 -18.12 8.02 -15.52
C LEU A 190 -18.91 8.84 -14.50
N ALA A 191 -20.24 8.91 -14.63
CA ALA A 191 -21.12 9.58 -13.68
C ALA A 191 -21.07 8.94 -12.28
N GLN A 192 -21.00 7.60 -12.20
CA GLN A 192 -20.80 6.89 -10.92
C GLN A 192 -19.47 7.28 -10.27
N VAL A 193 -18.37 7.30 -11.03
CA VAL A 193 -17.04 7.69 -10.53
C VAL A 193 -17.02 9.15 -10.08
N VAL A 194 -17.56 10.08 -10.88
CA VAL A 194 -17.67 11.50 -10.51
C VAL A 194 -18.52 11.68 -9.26
N GLY A 195 -19.65 10.96 -9.15
CA GLY A 195 -20.50 10.96 -7.96
C GLY A 195 -19.77 10.48 -6.70
N ALA A 196 -18.99 9.40 -6.81
CA ALA A 196 -18.16 8.90 -5.71
C ALA A 196 -17.09 9.91 -5.28
N ILE A 197 -16.41 10.56 -6.24
CA ILE A 197 -15.40 11.60 -5.98
C ILE A 197 -16.05 12.82 -5.29
N ARG A 198 -17.18 13.34 -5.80
CA ARG A 198 -17.93 14.44 -5.17
C ARG A 198 -18.39 14.08 -3.75
N SER A 199 -18.86 12.85 -3.54
CA SER A 199 -19.25 12.35 -2.22
C SER A 199 -18.07 12.30 -1.25
N ALA A 200 -16.93 11.75 -1.66
CA ALA A 200 -15.71 11.66 -0.86
C ALA A 200 -15.17 13.06 -0.48
N LEU A 201 -15.15 14.01 -1.41
CA LEU A 201 -14.77 15.41 -1.14
C LEU A 201 -15.73 16.09 -0.16
N THR A 202 -17.03 15.82 -0.27
CA THR A 202 -18.05 16.40 0.63
C THR A 202 -17.94 15.83 2.04
N GLN A 203 -17.74 14.51 2.16
CA GLN A 203 -17.53 13.83 3.45
C GLN A 203 -16.17 14.18 4.07
N GLY A 204 -15.14 14.48 3.27
CA GLY A 204 -13.81 14.88 3.72
C GLY A 204 -13.72 16.24 4.41
N ILE A 205 -14.73 17.11 4.27
CA ILE A 205 -14.78 18.44 4.95
C ILE A 205 -15.45 18.35 6.33
N TYR A 206 -16.23 17.30 6.59
CA TYR A 206 -16.75 16.99 7.92
C TYR A 206 -16.17 15.67 8.43
N GLN A 207 -15.01 15.74 9.11
CA GLN A 207 -14.72 14.77 10.15
C GLN A 207 -15.84 14.88 11.20
N ARG A 208 -16.84 14.00 11.11
CA ARG A 208 -17.67 13.67 12.27
C ARG A 208 -16.70 13.24 13.37
N PRO A 209 -16.73 13.82 14.58
CA PRO A 209 -16.20 13.09 15.71
C PRO A 209 -16.90 11.73 15.71
N LEU A 210 -16.14 10.66 15.98
CA LEU A 210 -16.72 9.32 16.15
C LEU A 210 -17.97 9.46 17.02
N PRO A 211 -19.15 8.95 16.58
CA PRO A 211 -20.31 8.97 17.46
C PRO A 211 -19.87 8.32 18.77
N GLN A 212 -20.02 9.04 19.88
CA GLN A 212 -19.79 8.45 21.19
C GLN A 212 -20.77 7.29 21.28
N MET A 213 -20.25 6.07 21.15
CA MET A 213 -21.05 4.89 21.37
C MET A 213 -21.31 4.86 22.87
N GLU A 214 -22.50 5.33 23.25
CA GLU A 214 -23.12 4.89 24.49
C GLU A 214 -23.04 3.35 24.52
N PRO A 215 -22.76 2.75 25.68
CA PRO A 215 -22.51 1.33 25.77
C PRO A 215 -23.78 0.57 25.34
N VAL A 216 -23.75 -0.03 24.15
CA VAL A 216 -24.83 -0.86 23.63
C VAL A 216 -24.83 -2.18 24.41
N VAL A 217 -25.46 -2.15 25.57
CA VAL A 217 -25.84 -3.34 26.33
C VAL A 217 -26.98 -4.02 25.58
N GLY A 218 -26.72 -5.22 25.06
CA GLY A 218 -27.75 -6.08 24.46
C GLY A 218 -28.10 -5.74 23.02
N ALA A 219 -27.32 -6.26 22.08
CA ALA A 219 -27.77 -6.52 20.72
C ALA A 219 -27.43 -7.98 20.39
N GLU A 220 -28.45 -8.76 20.01
CA GLU A 220 -28.32 -10.19 19.73
C GLU A 220 -27.41 -10.43 18.50
N ILE A 221 -26.42 -11.31 18.66
CA ILE A 221 -25.48 -11.65 17.59
C ILE A 221 -26.18 -12.63 16.65
N LYS A 222 -26.45 -12.22 15.41
CA LYS A 222 -26.80 -13.16 14.35
C LYS A 222 -25.56 -13.94 13.91
N GLU A 223 -25.75 -15.24 13.72
CA GLU A 223 -24.71 -16.23 13.48
C GLU A 223 -23.95 -16.02 12.16
N GLY A 224 -22.69 -16.48 12.11
CA GLY A 224 -21.93 -16.69 10.85
C GLY A 224 -21.02 -15.55 10.41
N VAL A 225 -19.88 -15.36 11.08
CA VAL A 225 -18.79 -14.49 10.56
C VAL A 225 -17.95 -15.27 9.55
N SER A 226 -18.33 -15.19 8.27
CA SER A 226 -17.56 -15.76 7.16
C SER A 226 -16.22 -15.03 6.96
N LEU A 227 -15.15 -15.78 6.68
CA LEU A 227 -13.79 -15.26 6.47
C LEU A 227 -13.55 -14.74 5.03
N ALA A 228 -14.54 -14.07 4.45
CA ALA A 228 -14.57 -13.58 3.06
C ALA A 228 -15.54 -12.37 2.91
N GLU A 229 -15.24 -11.26 2.23
CA GLU A 229 -13.99 -10.71 1.65
C GLU A 229 -13.95 -9.18 1.88
N SER A 230 -12.83 -8.62 2.36
CA SER A 230 -12.63 -7.15 2.54
C SER A 230 -11.20 -6.81 2.98
N ARG A 231 -10.78 -5.53 2.94
CA ARG A 231 -9.51 -5.05 3.51
C ARG A 231 -9.52 -5.26 5.05
N ARG A 232 -8.80 -6.27 5.53
CA ARG A 232 -8.73 -6.63 6.96
C ARG A 232 -7.63 -5.87 7.68
N ARG A 233 -7.98 -5.37 8.87
CA ARG A 233 -7.08 -4.79 9.88
C ARG A 233 -6.69 -5.86 10.90
N LEU A 234 -5.64 -5.63 11.69
CA LEU A 234 -5.31 -6.51 12.82
C LEU A 234 -6.50 -6.63 13.80
N GLY A 235 -7.26 -5.53 13.95
CA GLY A 235 -8.51 -5.51 14.71
C GLY A 235 -9.62 -6.43 14.19
N ASP A 236 -9.64 -6.81 12.90
CA ASP A 236 -10.60 -7.78 12.35
C ASP A 236 -10.25 -9.20 12.80
N PHE A 237 -8.97 -9.57 12.74
CA PHE A 237 -8.49 -10.87 13.23
C PHE A 237 -8.66 -10.99 14.76
N GLN A 238 -8.44 -9.89 15.50
CA GLN A 238 -8.77 -9.81 16.93
C GLN A 238 -10.25 -10.13 17.19
N ARG A 239 -11.19 -9.48 16.47
CA ARG A 239 -12.63 -9.75 16.59
C ARG A 239 -13.00 -11.18 16.20
N TRP A 240 -12.39 -11.70 15.14
CA TRP A 240 -12.64 -13.07 14.68
C TRP A 240 -12.20 -14.12 15.71
N HIS A 241 -11.00 -13.99 16.30
CA HIS A 241 -10.56 -14.88 17.38
C HIS A 241 -11.47 -14.78 18.61
N LEU A 242 -11.91 -13.58 19.01
CA LEU A 242 -12.89 -13.41 20.10
C LEU A 242 -14.23 -14.11 19.83
N ALA A 243 -14.69 -14.16 18.58
CA ALA A 243 -15.90 -14.89 18.20
C ALA A 243 -15.65 -16.41 18.21
N LEU A 244 -14.55 -16.86 17.60
CA LEU A 244 -14.17 -18.26 17.50
C LEU A 244 -13.94 -18.92 18.87
N ASP A 245 -13.27 -18.21 19.78
CA ASP A 245 -12.98 -18.71 21.13
C ASP A 245 -14.28 -18.83 21.95
N ARG A 246 -15.26 -17.94 21.75
CA ARG A 246 -16.60 -18.07 22.35
C ARG A 246 -17.38 -19.24 21.76
N GLU A 247 -17.35 -19.41 20.44
CA GLU A 247 -18.03 -20.51 19.73
C GLU A 247 -17.49 -21.88 20.16
N LYS A 248 -16.17 -22.02 20.26
CA LYS A 248 -15.49 -23.28 20.62
C LYS A 248 -15.35 -23.50 22.12
N GLY A 249 -15.82 -22.59 22.97
CA GLY A 249 -15.66 -22.67 24.43
C GLY A 249 -14.19 -22.65 24.88
N PHE A 250 -13.32 -21.98 24.12
CA PHE A 250 -11.88 -21.93 24.39
C PHE A 250 -11.58 -21.13 25.67
N PRO A 251 -10.63 -21.56 26.52
CA PRO A 251 -10.35 -20.88 27.79
C PRO A 251 -9.90 -19.42 27.61
N ALA A 252 -10.64 -18.51 28.25
CA ALA A 252 -10.29 -17.09 28.37
C ALA A 252 -9.19 -16.84 29.43
N ASP A 253 -8.21 -17.73 29.51
CA ASP A 253 -7.11 -17.67 30.48
C ASP A 253 -5.86 -17.06 29.84
N LEU A 254 -5.36 -15.99 30.44
CA LEU A 254 -4.20 -15.23 29.93
C LEU A 254 -2.90 -16.05 29.97
N TYR A 255 -2.71 -16.86 31.01
CA TYR A 255 -1.48 -17.64 31.21
C TYR A 255 -1.47 -18.86 30.29
N PHE A 256 -2.62 -19.50 30.07
CA PHE A 256 -2.77 -20.58 29.09
C PHE A 256 -2.43 -20.11 27.67
N ASN A 257 -3.01 -18.98 27.23
CA ASN A 257 -2.71 -18.41 25.92
C ASN A 257 -1.22 -17.96 25.78
N PHE A 258 -0.58 -17.58 26.89
CA PHE A 258 0.85 -17.27 26.90
C PHE A 258 1.72 -18.52 26.77
N ILE A 259 1.34 -19.62 27.44
CA ILE A 259 2.03 -20.92 27.31
C ILE A 259 1.95 -21.40 25.85
N CYS A 260 0.76 -21.37 25.23
CA CYS A 260 0.62 -21.72 23.82
C CYS A 260 1.47 -20.82 22.91
N LEU A 261 1.50 -19.50 23.12
CA LEU A 261 2.40 -18.63 22.37
C LEU A 261 3.88 -19.02 22.52
N THR A 262 4.33 -19.44 23.71
CA THR A 262 5.71 -19.93 23.89
C THR A 262 5.99 -21.25 23.21
N GLU A 263 4.97 -22.10 23.03
CA GLU A 263 5.05 -23.35 22.26
C GLU A 263 5.22 -23.05 20.77
N GLU A 264 4.37 -22.19 20.18
CA GLU A 264 4.47 -21.83 18.75
C GLU A 264 5.77 -21.07 18.42
N ILE A 265 6.27 -20.22 19.33
CA ILE A 265 7.60 -19.59 19.17
C ILE A 265 8.71 -20.67 19.16
N GLY A 266 8.54 -21.76 19.91
CA GLY A 266 9.44 -22.91 19.89
C GLY A 266 9.37 -23.67 18.56
N ASN A 267 8.16 -23.89 18.03
CA ASN A 267 7.93 -24.56 16.75
C ASN A 267 8.50 -23.75 15.58
N LEU A 268 8.23 -22.44 15.53
CA LEU A 268 8.87 -21.49 14.60
C LEU A 268 10.41 -21.54 14.71
N GLY A 269 10.95 -21.61 15.92
CA GLY A 269 12.39 -21.77 16.16
C GLY A 269 12.95 -23.08 15.59
N ALA A 270 12.18 -24.17 15.62
CA ALA A 270 12.55 -25.43 15.00
C ALA A 270 12.57 -25.33 13.46
N GLN A 271 11.55 -24.71 12.84
CA GLN A 271 11.55 -24.51 11.37
C GLN A 271 12.71 -23.61 10.92
N LEU A 272 13.02 -22.53 11.65
CA LEU A 272 14.16 -21.66 11.35
C LEU A 272 15.51 -22.38 11.47
N LYS A 273 15.65 -23.31 12.42
CA LYS A 273 16.81 -24.20 12.52
C LYS A 273 16.92 -25.15 11.33
N ASP A 274 15.80 -25.67 10.85
CA ASP A 274 15.74 -26.55 9.68
C ASP A 274 16.06 -25.80 8.37
N VAL A 275 15.61 -24.55 8.22
CA VAL A 275 16.03 -23.62 7.15
C VAL A 275 17.55 -23.44 7.19
N TRP A 276 18.11 -23.14 8.36
CA TRP A 276 19.56 -22.98 8.51
C TRP A 276 20.33 -24.26 8.16
N ALA A 277 19.85 -25.43 8.60
CA ALA A 277 20.45 -26.72 8.27
C ALA A 277 20.33 -27.07 6.78
N ALA A 278 19.28 -26.63 6.09
CA ALA A 278 19.15 -26.74 4.64
C ALA A 278 20.09 -25.77 3.90
N GLN A 279 20.20 -24.53 4.36
CA GLN A 279 21.12 -23.52 3.83
C GLN A 279 22.57 -24.03 3.85
N GLU A 280 23.09 -24.53 4.97
CA GLU A 280 24.48 -24.97 5.03
C GLU A 280 24.75 -26.17 4.07
N LYS A 281 23.81 -27.13 3.97
CA LYS A 281 23.89 -28.25 3.00
C LYS A 281 23.82 -27.81 1.53
N LEU A 282 23.17 -26.68 1.25
CA LEU A 282 23.10 -26.07 -0.08
C LEU A 282 24.36 -25.23 -0.35
N TYR A 283 24.88 -24.53 0.65
CA TYR A 283 26.11 -23.75 0.57
C TYR A 283 27.32 -24.64 0.25
N ASP A 284 27.45 -25.80 0.90
CA ASP A 284 28.48 -26.80 0.58
C ASP A 284 28.47 -27.29 -0.88
N LYS A 285 27.34 -27.13 -1.59
CA LYS A 285 27.15 -27.55 -2.99
C LYS A 285 27.24 -26.41 -4.00
N ILE A 286 26.76 -25.23 -3.62
CA ILE A 286 26.57 -24.07 -4.51
C ILE A 286 27.73 -23.06 -4.35
N GLY A 287 28.34 -22.97 -3.17
CA GLY A 287 29.38 -21.99 -2.84
C GLY A 287 28.89 -20.55 -2.69
N ASN A 288 27.66 -20.24 -3.08
CA ASN A 288 27.00 -18.95 -2.89
C ASN A 288 26.04 -19.02 -1.69
N ARG A 289 26.30 -18.20 -0.66
CA ARG A 289 25.51 -18.21 0.59
C ARG A 289 24.12 -17.61 0.42
N GLN A 290 23.97 -16.57 -0.40
CA GLN A 290 22.68 -15.92 -0.64
C GLN A 290 21.75 -16.88 -1.39
N GLU A 291 22.24 -17.47 -2.47
CA GLU A 291 21.45 -18.44 -3.26
C GLU A 291 21.08 -19.70 -2.46
N ALA A 292 21.97 -20.16 -1.59
CA ALA A 292 21.68 -21.26 -0.67
C ALA A 292 20.60 -20.89 0.37
N GLN A 293 20.61 -19.65 0.88
CA GLN A 293 19.61 -19.13 1.81
C GLN A 293 18.25 -18.96 1.13
N ASP A 294 18.19 -18.34 -0.04
CA ASP A 294 16.95 -18.08 -0.77
C ASP A 294 16.25 -19.39 -1.14
N ARG A 295 17.01 -20.41 -1.58
CA ARG A 295 16.46 -21.75 -1.88
C ARG A 295 15.99 -22.48 -0.62
N ALA A 296 16.75 -22.45 0.48
CA ALA A 296 16.33 -23.04 1.75
C ALA A 296 15.05 -22.38 2.31
N LEU A 297 14.94 -21.05 2.18
CA LEU A 297 13.73 -20.31 2.55
C LEU A 297 12.55 -20.67 1.66
N GLN A 298 12.74 -20.79 0.34
CA GLN A 298 11.66 -21.20 -0.58
C GLN A 298 11.16 -22.63 -0.30
N GLU A 299 12.07 -23.58 -0.03
CA GLU A 299 11.73 -24.97 0.30
C GLU A 299 10.87 -25.07 1.57
N ARG A 300 11.18 -24.26 2.58
CA ARG A 300 10.52 -24.25 3.91
C ARG A 300 9.47 -23.16 4.10
N LEU A 301 9.15 -22.40 3.05
CA LEU A 301 8.17 -21.32 3.11
C LEU A 301 6.76 -21.76 3.52
N PRO A 302 6.26 -22.98 3.18
CA PRO A 302 4.98 -23.47 3.68
C PRO A 302 5.01 -23.65 5.21
N ASP A 303 5.96 -24.42 5.73
CA ASP A 303 6.13 -24.69 7.16
C ASP A 303 6.22 -23.38 7.96
N LEU A 304 7.08 -22.44 7.52
CA LEU A 304 7.25 -21.13 8.16
C LEU A 304 5.95 -20.29 8.17
N ARG A 305 5.07 -20.42 7.18
CA ARG A 305 3.81 -19.67 7.13
C ARG A 305 2.80 -20.16 8.16
N GLU A 306 2.78 -21.46 8.44
CA GLU A 306 1.89 -22.07 9.44
C GLU A 306 2.33 -21.60 10.84
N GLU A 307 3.59 -21.81 11.22
CA GLU A 307 4.11 -21.38 12.53
C GLU A 307 3.98 -19.86 12.79
N LEU A 308 4.21 -19.03 11.76
CA LEU A 308 4.03 -17.57 11.86
C LEU A 308 2.55 -17.18 12.04
N ALA A 309 1.62 -17.94 11.45
CA ALA A 309 0.19 -17.71 11.62
C ALA A 309 -0.28 -18.12 13.02
N ASP A 310 0.22 -19.23 13.57
CA ASP A 310 -0.13 -19.71 14.91
C ASP A 310 0.48 -18.82 16.01
N CYS A 311 1.73 -18.37 15.84
CA CYS A 311 2.31 -17.31 16.67
C CYS A 311 1.45 -16.03 16.67
N LEU A 312 0.95 -15.60 15.50
CA LEU A 312 0.08 -14.44 15.39
C LEU A 312 -1.28 -14.69 16.06
N ALA A 313 -1.86 -15.88 15.91
CA ALA A 313 -3.14 -16.26 16.52
C ALA A 313 -3.10 -16.10 18.04
N TYR A 314 -2.10 -16.68 18.73
CA TYR A 314 -2.00 -16.54 20.18
C TYR A 314 -1.62 -15.13 20.63
N LEU A 315 -0.82 -14.38 19.86
CA LEU A 315 -0.58 -12.97 20.13
C LEU A 315 -1.87 -12.12 20.07
N LEU A 316 -2.74 -12.39 19.09
CA LEU A 316 -4.06 -11.75 18.98
C LEU A 316 -4.98 -12.13 20.16
N LYS A 317 -4.97 -13.40 20.59
CA LYS A 317 -5.71 -13.84 21.80
C LYS A 317 -5.22 -13.15 23.07
N LEU A 318 -3.91 -13.05 23.28
CA LEU A 318 -3.34 -12.30 24.42
C LEU A 318 -3.75 -10.82 24.40
N ALA A 319 -3.70 -10.18 23.24
CA ALA A 319 -4.17 -8.80 23.08
C ALA A 319 -5.66 -8.67 23.42
N ASN A 320 -6.49 -9.59 22.95
CA ASN A 320 -7.93 -9.65 23.25
C ASN A 320 -8.21 -9.79 24.76
N TYR A 321 -7.58 -10.75 25.44
CA TYR A 321 -7.81 -11.00 26.87
C TYR A 321 -7.17 -9.95 27.81
N THR A 322 -6.27 -9.12 27.29
CA THR A 322 -5.75 -7.93 27.99
C THR A 322 -6.49 -6.62 27.65
N GLY A 323 -7.47 -6.66 26.75
CA GLY A 323 -8.18 -5.46 26.27
C GLY A 323 -7.32 -4.54 25.40
N VAL A 324 -6.21 -5.04 24.87
CA VAL A 324 -5.28 -4.30 24.01
C VAL A 324 -5.76 -4.36 22.56
N ASP A 325 -6.04 -3.20 21.99
CA ASP A 325 -6.10 -3.01 20.53
C ASP A 325 -4.65 -3.09 20.00
N LEU A 326 -4.30 -4.23 19.39
CA LEU A 326 -2.93 -4.54 18.97
C LEU A 326 -2.48 -3.64 17.82
N GLU A 327 -3.40 -3.30 16.91
CA GLU A 327 -3.15 -2.37 15.80
C GLU A 327 -2.80 -0.98 16.35
N ARG A 328 -3.63 -0.45 17.25
CA ARG A 328 -3.41 0.85 17.88
C ARG A 328 -2.17 0.85 18.76
N ALA A 329 -1.90 -0.22 19.50
CA ALA A 329 -0.72 -0.33 20.35
C ALA A 329 0.57 -0.37 19.53
N TYR A 330 0.59 -1.10 18.42
CA TYR A 330 1.71 -1.13 17.48
C TYR A 330 1.95 0.24 16.84
N LEU A 331 0.90 0.86 16.28
CA LEU A 331 0.98 2.20 15.67
C LEU A 331 1.42 3.27 16.69
N THR A 332 0.94 3.20 17.93
CA THR A 332 1.36 4.12 19.01
C THR A 332 2.84 3.92 19.35
N ARG A 333 3.30 2.67 19.48
CA ARG A 333 4.68 2.35 19.86
C ARG A 333 5.69 2.69 18.75
N MET A 334 5.33 2.44 17.49
CA MET A 334 6.18 2.76 16.33
C MET A 334 6.08 4.25 15.94
N GLY A 335 5.01 4.95 16.34
CA GLY A 335 4.76 6.36 16.01
C GLY A 335 5.30 7.40 17.00
N VAL A 336 5.87 7.02 18.16
CA VAL A 336 6.32 7.97 19.20
C VAL A 336 7.75 7.66 19.67
N HIS A 337 8.71 7.60 18.73
CA HIS A 337 10.14 7.48 19.04
C HIS A 337 11.05 8.55 18.39
N GLN A 338 10.48 9.65 17.86
CA GLN A 338 11.28 10.79 17.39
C GLN A 338 11.76 11.74 18.52
N GLU A 339 11.23 11.65 19.74
CA GLU A 339 11.52 12.61 20.84
C GLU A 339 12.51 12.10 21.91
N ARG A 340 13.30 11.05 21.65
CA ARG A 340 14.23 10.47 22.65
C ARG A 340 15.69 10.25 22.19
N ILE A 341 16.15 11.03 21.20
CA ILE A 341 17.58 11.19 20.88
C ILE A 341 17.90 12.70 20.81
N GLY A 342 17.70 13.40 21.93
CA GLY A 342 17.77 14.85 22.02
C GLY A 342 17.69 15.38 23.45
N GLY A 343 18.57 14.86 24.31
CA GLY A 343 18.75 15.26 25.71
C GLY A 343 20.15 14.92 26.19
#